data_AF-A0A7K1TDP7-F1
#
_entry.id   AF-A0A7K1TDP7-F1
#
_cell.length_a   1.000
_cell.length_b   1.000
_cell.length_c   1.000
_cell.angle_alpha   90.00
_cell.angle_beta   90.00
_cell.angle_gamma   90.00
#
_symmetry.space_group_name_H-M   'P 1'
#
loop_
_entity.id
_entity.type
_entity.pdbx_description
1 polymer ?
#
loop_
_entity_poly.entity_id
_entity_poly.type
_entity_poly.pdbx_seq_one_letter_code
_entity_poly.pdbx_strand_id
1 'polypeptide(L)'
;MTTLRFTPKAARPALALLGLGLVGLAGCQSDINSSAPAPSAGSANFTRYIAVGNSLTAGYADDGLYLEGQLNSYPNILAQQFAQVGGGAFTQPLFTTAQANGSGYLRLTGFTATGSPITARVPGNAGRTTPTAAPYTKYTDAINNLGVPGIRLADIQTPGYGSVLGNPYFERITPDATPLQSYFQRVKAEVASATFFTCWLGNNDVLGYATSGGSAQNASNTNLATPPANTITRTDSFNLKAIRIINALTANNAKGVVSNIPDVTGIPFFTTVGPVVKATLTAKSVPGMVILTGGNPGAATSGNRKQITTADIRDASGGRQLFTLTSSNFIPLVGTATGRPWKYIYGQTGLPAAGFGSYLTSFAIDTTQLFGVTAGNPIPSAFVLDDAEQTVVATATTAYNTSLQNAANAKGLAFFDANAYFRTIASNGYATNGVNNSANFISGNLFSLDGVHPTPRGYALVANEIIKTINAKYGATLPQVNANDYRGVLFP
;
A
#
# COMPACT_ATOMS: atom_id res chain seq x y z
N MET A 1 116.40 14.37 -2.29
CA MET A 1 116.30 13.35 -3.37
C MET A 1 114.84 12.96 -3.53
N THR A 2 114.28 13.21 -4.72
CA THR A 2 113.29 12.38 -5.47
C THR A 2 112.08 11.79 -4.71
N THR A 3 110.80 11.85 -5.09
CA THR A 3 109.94 12.50 -6.11
C THR A 3 108.53 11.85 -5.97
N LEU A 4 107.46 12.61 -6.21
CA LEU A 4 106.13 12.20 -6.77
C LEU A 4 105.25 11.19 -5.95
N ARG A 5 103.90 11.13 -5.95
CA ARG A 5 102.77 11.71 -6.71
C ARG A 5 101.42 11.40 -5.98
N PHE A 6 100.44 12.32 -6.04
CA PHE A 6 98.96 12.24 -6.30
C PHE A 6 98.13 11.01 -5.79
N THR A 7 96.89 11.06 -5.29
CA THR A 7 95.69 11.94 -5.47
C THR A 7 94.65 11.67 -4.34
N PRO A 8 93.56 12.46 -4.20
CA PRO A 8 92.82 12.64 -2.95
C PRO A 8 91.49 11.87 -2.85
N LYS A 9 90.96 11.72 -1.62
CA LYS A 9 89.51 11.70 -1.37
C LYS A 9 89.21 12.33 0.00
N ALA A 10 88.05 12.98 0.04
CA ALA A 10 87.77 14.20 0.77
C ALA A 10 87.58 14.07 2.30
N ALA A 11 87.98 15.17 2.95
CA ALA A 11 87.51 15.81 4.17
C ALA A 11 86.45 15.09 5.04
N ARG A 12 86.73 14.79 6.34
CA ARG A 12 86.74 15.68 7.53
C ARG A 12 85.34 15.90 8.17
N PRO A 13 85.25 16.28 9.47
CA PRO A 13 84.66 15.45 10.52
C PRO A 13 83.62 16.20 11.41
N ALA A 14 83.22 15.56 12.52
CA ALA A 14 82.70 16.17 13.77
C ALA A 14 81.29 16.80 13.66
N LEU A 15 80.43 16.92 14.68
CA LEU A 15 80.53 16.81 16.13
C LEU A 15 79.09 16.80 16.71
N ALA A 16 78.91 16.16 17.87
CA ALA A 16 77.96 16.48 18.96
C ALA A 16 76.43 16.31 18.82
N LEU A 17 75.91 15.49 19.75
CA LEU A 17 74.73 15.62 20.61
C LEU A 17 73.44 16.26 20.05
N LEU A 18 72.33 15.49 20.09
CA LEU A 18 71.14 15.77 20.93
C LEU A 18 70.12 14.63 20.75
N GLY A 19 69.97 13.79 21.78
CA GLY A 19 68.93 12.76 21.84
C GLY A 19 67.58 13.41 22.09
N LEU A 20 66.79 13.55 21.03
CA LEU A 20 65.46 14.14 21.02
C LEU A 20 64.47 13.23 21.77
N GLY A 21 63.68 13.85 22.66
CA GLY A 21 62.78 13.18 23.58
C GLY A 21 61.60 12.45 22.95
N LEU A 22 61.08 11.49 23.73
CA LEU A 22 59.75 10.90 23.56
C LEU A 22 58.69 12.02 23.59
N VAL A 23 58.14 12.35 22.42
CA VAL A 23 56.84 13.04 22.32
C VAL A 23 55.78 11.96 22.16
N GLY A 24 54.93 11.83 23.17
CA GLY A 24 53.76 10.96 23.15
C GLY A 24 52.85 11.32 21.98
N LEU A 25 52.65 10.35 21.09
CA LEU A 25 51.57 10.37 20.11
C LEU A 25 50.25 10.12 20.86
N ALA A 26 49.70 11.19 21.43
CA ALA A 26 48.26 11.25 21.71
C ALA A 26 47.54 11.33 20.36
N GLY A 27 47.36 10.17 19.72
CA GLY A 27 46.45 10.05 18.60
C GLY A 27 45.03 10.25 19.10
N CYS A 28 44.48 11.44 18.87
CA CYS A 28 43.03 11.62 18.88
C CYS A 28 42.45 10.63 17.85
N GLN A 29 41.84 9.55 18.33
CA GLN A 29 40.90 8.78 17.52
C GLN A 29 39.78 9.77 17.17
N SER A 30 39.76 10.31 15.95
CA SER A 30 38.60 11.06 15.50
C SER A 30 37.44 10.07 15.45
N ASP A 31 36.50 10.18 16.39
CA ASP A 31 35.24 9.47 16.35
C ASP A 31 34.56 9.81 15.02
N ILE A 32 34.60 8.86 14.08
CA ILE A 32 34.03 9.00 12.72
C ILE A 32 32.51 9.24 12.77
N ASN A 33 31.89 9.12 13.96
CA ASN A 33 30.48 9.40 14.24
C ASN A 33 30.18 10.83 14.73
N SER A 34 31.17 11.70 14.90
CA SER A 34 30.96 13.06 15.44
C SER A 34 30.53 14.12 14.40
N SER A 35 30.36 13.73 13.13
CA SER A 35 30.09 14.65 12.01
C SER A 35 28.68 14.56 11.42
N ALA A 36 27.82 13.64 11.89
CA ALA A 36 26.41 13.65 11.50
C ALA A 36 25.71 14.84 12.21
N PRO A 37 25.00 15.72 11.49
CA PRO A 37 24.22 16.78 12.12
C PRO A 37 23.27 16.16 13.15
N ALA A 38 23.21 16.74 14.34
CA ALA A 38 22.25 16.32 15.35
C ALA A 38 20.83 16.35 14.77
N PRO A 39 19.96 15.40 15.14
CA PRO A 39 18.57 15.43 14.74
C PRO A 39 17.92 16.77 15.06
N SER A 40 17.24 17.36 14.08
CA SER A 40 16.56 18.64 14.19
C SER A 40 15.22 18.58 13.46
N ALA A 41 14.22 19.27 14.01
CA ALA A 41 12.93 19.45 13.36
C ALA A 41 12.99 20.46 12.20
N GLY A 42 14.12 21.16 12.03
CA GLY A 42 14.23 22.26 11.08
C GLY A 42 13.15 23.30 11.36
N SER A 43 12.34 23.62 10.34
CA SER A 43 11.21 24.53 10.47
C SER A 43 9.88 23.84 10.84
N ALA A 44 9.84 22.51 10.96
CA ALA A 44 8.63 21.78 11.31
C ALA A 44 8.39 21.75 12.83
N ASN A 45 7.17 21.41 13.25
CA ASN A 45 6.80 21.26 14.65
C ASN A 45 5.99 19.98 14.84
N PHE A 46 6.56 18.95 15.47
CA PHE A 46 5.95 17.64 15.61
C PHE A 46 5.26 17.41 16.97
N THR A 47 5.06 18.45 17.80
CA THR A 47 4.48 18.28 19.15
C THR A 47 3.06 17.71 19.13
N ARG A 48 2.28 17.95 18.07
CA ARG A 48 0.99 17.29 17.83
C ARG A 48 0.88 16.82 16.39
N TYR A 49 1.36 15.61 16.13
CA TYR A 49 1.27 14.93 14.84
C TYR A 49 -0.08 14.23 14.66
N ILE A 50 -0.81 14.50 13.56
CA ILE A 50 -2.02 13.77 13.13
C ILE A 50 -1.78 13.04 11.80
N ALA A 51 -2.13 11.77 11.71
CA ALA A 51 -2.11 11.00 10.47
C ALA A 51 -3.54 10.79 9.95
N VAL A 52 -3.79 11.17 8.70
CA VAL A 52 -5.08 11.06 8.01
C VAL A 52 -4.91 10.18 6.78
N GLY A 53 -5.76 9.18 6.61
CA GLY A 53 -5.63 8.29 5.46
C GLY A 53 -6.50 7.05 5.54
N ASN A 54 -6.12 6.06 4.75
CA ASN A 54 -6.85 4.81 4.57
C ASN A 54 -6.20 3.63 5.30
N SER A 55 -6.32 2.43 4.74
CA SER A 55 -5.72 1.18 5.25
C SER A 55 -4.20 1.29 5.39
N LEU A 56 -3.52 1.98 4.47
CA LEU A 56 -2.08 2.22 4.55
C LEU A 56 -1.69 2.97 5.83
N THR A 57 -2.48 3.98 6.20
CA THR A 57 -2.29 4.78 7.41
C THR A 57 -2.65 4.01 8.67
N ALA A 58 -3.65 3.13 8.60
CA ALA A 58 -4.08 2.32 9.74
C ALA A 58 -3.09 1.20 10.13
N GLY A 59 -2.18 0.80 9.23
CA GLY A 59 -1.32 -0.37 9.41
C GLY A 59 -1.99 -1.68 9.00
N TYR A 60 -2.85 -1.64 7.99
CA TYR A 60 -3.49 -2.83 7.42
C TYR A 60 -2.45 -3.66 6.64
N ALA A 61 -2.43 -4.96 6.83
CA ALA A 61 -1.55 -5.87 6.09
C ALA A 61 -2.18 -7.25 6.03
N ASP A 62 -1.74 -8.10 5.09
CA ASP A 62 -2.14 -9.51 5.02
C ASP A 62 -3.68 -9.66 5.01
N ASP A 63 -4.40 -8.79 4.32
CA ASP A 63 -5.88 -8.80 4.29
C ASP A 63 -6.54 -8.56 5.67
N GLY A 64 -5.89 -7.83 6.58
CA GLY A 64 -6.44 -7.52 7.89
C GLY A 64 -5.92 -6.24 8.56
N LEU A 65 -6.72 -5.69 9.48
CA LEU A 65 -6.24 -4.77 10.51
C LEU A 65 -6.05 -5.56 11.80
N TYR A 66 -4.81 -5.65 12.28
CA TYR A 66 -4.45 -6.41 13.46
C TYR A 66 -3.30 -5.72 14.21
N LEU A 67 -3.10 -6.08 15.48
CA LEU A 67 -2.26 -5.30 16.40
C LEU A 67 -0.84 -5.09 15.88
N GLU A 68 -0.18 -6.14 15.41
CA GLU A 68 1.18 -6.03 14.90
C GLU A 68 1.27 -5.10 13.67
N GLY A 69 0.30 -5.16 12.75
CA GLY A 69 0.22 -4.24 11.62
C GLY A 69 0.11 -2.78 12.07
N GLN A 70 -0.71 -2.50 13.09
CA GLN A 70 -0.87 -1.15 13.64
C GLN A 70 0.40 -0.62 14.32
N LEU A 71 1.12 -1.48 15.04
CA LEU A 71 2.41 -1.15 15.67
C LEU A 71 3.51 -0.87 14.65
N ASN A 72 3.41 -1.44 13.45
CA ASN A 72 4.37 -1.24 12.36
C ASN A 72 3.85 -0.31 11.26
N SER A 73 2.77 0.44 11.52
CA SER A 73 2.23 1.40 10.56
C SER A 73 3.22 2.54 10.31
N TYR A 74 3.28 3.05 9.07
CA TYR A 74 4.19 4.16 8.76
C TYR A 74 4.00 5.39 9.68
N PRO A 75 2.77 5.77 10.12
CA PRO A 75 2.63 6.88 11.06
C PRO A 75 3.26 6.60 12.42
N ASN A 76 3.17 5.37 12.93
CA ASN A 76 3.80 5.01 14.19
C ASN A 76 5.33 5.10 14.11
N ILE A 77 5.90 4.59 13.01
CA ILE A 77 7.35 4.67 12.75
C ILE A 77 7.80 6.13 12.65
N LEU A 78 7.06 6.98 11.93
CA LEU A 78 7.33 8.41 11.85
C LEU A 78 7.29 9.09 13.23
N ALA A 79 6.28 8.79 14.05
CA ALA A 79 6.14 9.37 15.38
C ALA A 79 7.34 9.04 16.28
N GLN A 80 7.87 7.81 16.20
CA GLN A 80 9.09 7.43 16.92
C GLN A 80 10.31 8.27 16.49
N GLN A 81 10.43 8.60 15.20
CA GLN A 81 11.51 9.47 14.72
C GLN A 81 11.27 10.94 15.10
N PHE A 82 10.03 11.40 15.08
CA PHE A 82 9.67 12.75 15.51
C PHE A 82 9.97 12.98 16.99
N ALA A 83 9.80 11.98 17.86
CA ALA A 83 10.12 12.07 19.28
C ALA A 83 11.57 12.46 19.54
N GLN A 84 12.50 12.11 18.64
CA GLN A 84 13.93 12.45 18.75
C GLN A 84 14.22 13.95 18.56
N VAL A 85 13.25 14.72 18.05
CA VAL A 85 13.37 16.15 17.80
C VAL A 85 12.25 16.96 18.48
N GLY A 86 11.73 16.44 19.60
CA GLY A 86 10.69 17.10 20.39
C GLY A 86 9.25 16.81 19.93
N GLY A 87 9.04 15.75 19.16
CA GLY A 87 7.71 15.26 18.80
C GLY A 87 6.92 14.77 20.02
N GLY A 88 5.61 14.97 20.00
CA GLY A 88 4.72 14.56 21.09
C GLY A 88 4.30 13.09 21.03
N ALA A 89 3.50 12.69 22.01
CA ALA A 89 2.92 11.35 22.05
C ALA A 89 2.02 11.07 20.83
N PHE A 90 2.04 9.82 20.37
CA PHE A 90 1.25 9.35 19.24
C PHE A 90 0.32 8.21 19.65
N THR A 91 -0.94 8.57 19.87
CA THR A 91 -1.99 7.63 20.25
C THR A 91 -2.62 7.03 19.00
N GLN A 92 -2.72 5.71 18.96
CA GLN A 92 -3.39 4.97 17.89
C GLN A 92 -4.54 4.15 18.46
N PRO A 93 -5.61 3.91 17.69
CA PRO A 93 -6.68 3.03 18.11
C PRO A 93 -6.23 1.56 18.00
N LEU A 94 -5.28 1.13 18.83
CA LEU A 94 -4.72 -0.22 18.81
C LEU A 94 -5.77 -1.25 19.22
N PHE A 95 -5.74 -2.44 18.64
CA PHE A 95 -6.35 -3.61 19.28
C PHE A 95 -5.58 -3.95 20.57
N THR A 96 -6.29 -4.47 21.56
CA THR A 96 -5.62 -4.94 22.78
C THR A 96 -4.82 -6.21 22.51
N THR A 97 -3.93 -6.60 23.42
CA THR A 97 -3.21 -7.89 23.33
C THR A 97 -4.16 -9.09 23.30
N ALA A 98 -5.26 -9.03 24.05
CA ALA A 98 -6.33 -10.03 24.00
C ALA A 98 -7.05 -10.09 22.64
N GLN A 99 -6.93 -9.02 21.84
CA GLN A 99 -7.54 -8.85 20.52
C GLN A 99 -6.48 -8.74 19.43
N ALA A 100 -5.29 -9.34 19.63
CA ALA A 100 -4.14 -9.14 18.74
C ALA A 100 -4.41 -9.48 17.27
N ASN A 101 -5.33 -10.42 16.99
CA ASN A 101 -5.69 -10.79 15.62
C ASN A 101 -6.64 -9.78 14.96
N GLY A 102 -7.24 -8.86 15.72
CA GLY A 102 -8.08 -7.79 15.18
C GLY A 102 -9.23 -8.34 14.32
N SER A 103 -9.26 -7.91 13.05
CA SER A 103 -10.19 -8.38 12.02
C SER A 103 -9.86 -9.78 11.44
N GLY A 104 -8.75 -10.37 11.85
CA GLY A 104 -8.12 -11.53 11.22
C GLY A 104 -7.27 -11.13 10.02
N TYR A 105 -6.34 -12.00 9.64
CA TYR A 105 -5.32 -11.74 8.61
C TYR A 105 -4.88 -13.07 7.95
N LEU A 106 -4.15 -12.99 6.85
CA LEU A 106 -3.58 -14.12 6.13
C LEU A 106 -2.23 -14.51 6.72
N ARG A 107 -1.95 -15.81 6.73
CA ARG A 107 -0.66 -16.40 7.08
C ARG A 107 -0.21 -17.30 5.94
N LEU A 108 1.08 -17.28 5.61
CA LEU A 108 1.69 -18.26 4.72
C LEU A 108 1.86 -19.59 5.48
N THR A 109 1.34 -20.69 4.92
CA THR A 109 1.42 -22.02 5.53
C THR A 109 2.27 -23.01 4.74
N GLY A 110 2.74 -22.61 3.57
CA GLY A 110 3.64 -23.41 2.75
C GLY A 110 3.55 -23.05 1.27
N PHE A 111 4.06 -23.96 0.45
CA PHE A 111 4.02 -23.87 -1.00
C PHE A 111 3.52 -25.19 -1.58
N THR A 112 2.83 -25.11 -2.71
CA THR A 112 2.53 -26.28 -3.55
C THR A 112 3.83 -26.87 -4.11
N ALA A 113 3.77 -28.09 -4.64
CA ALA A 113 4.93 -28.73 -5.29
C ALA A 113 5.49 -27.90 -6.47
N THR A 114 4.65 -27.05 -7.09
CA THR A 114 5.03 -26.15 -8.18
C THR A 114 5.45 -24.76 -7.68
N GLY A 115 5.64 -24.57 -6.37
CA GLY A 115 6.15 -23.33 -5.78
C GLY A 115 5.11 -22.22 -5.60
N SER A 116 3.83 -22.46 -5.91
CA SER A 116 2.76 -21.47 -5.64
C SER A 116 2.45 -21.41 -4.14
N PRO A 117 2.26 -20.22 -3.55
CA PRO A 117 2.05 -20.09 -2.11
C PRO A 117 0.69 -20.60 -1.65
N ILE A 118 0.68 -21.16 -0.44
CA ILE A 118 -0.53 -21.61 0.24
C ILE A 118 -0.71 -20.70 1.45
N THR A 119 -1.82 -19.97 1.50
CA THR A 119 -2.19 -19.12 2.63
C THR A 119 -3.37 -19.71 3.39
N ALA A 120 -3.44 -19.38 4.68
CA ALA A 120 -4.58 -19.66 5.54
C ALA A 120 -5.00 -18.40 6.28
N ARG A 121 -6.31 -18.22 6.49
CA ARG A 121 -6.83 -17.10 7.28
C ARG A 121 -6.73 -17.43 8.77
N VAL A 122 -6.05 -16.55 9.50
CA VAL A 122 -6.12 -16.47 10.96
C VAL A 122 -7.41 -15.70 11.31
N PRO A 123 -8.35 -16.31 12.04
CA PRO A 123 -9.59 -15.63 12.41
C PRO A 123 -9.34 -14.41 13.31
N GLY A 124 -10.16 -13.37 13.10
CA GLY A 124 -10.19 -12.22 13.99
C GLY A 124 -10.75 -12.56 15.36
N ASN A 125 -10.29 -11.84 16.39
CA ASN A 125 -10.72 -12.01 17.77
C ASN A 125 -11.17 -10.68 18.42
N ALA A 126 -11.38 -9.63 17.62
CA ALA A 126 -11.82 -8.31 18.10
C ALA A 126 -13.33 -8.05 17.97
N GLY A 127 -14.12 -9.07 17.61
CA GLY A 127 -15.53 -8.92 17.23
C GLY A 127 -15.71 -8.86 15.71
N ARG A 128 -16.96 -8.86 15.24
CA ARG A 128 -17.36 -8.62 13.84
C ARG A 128 -16.89 -9.63 12.78
N THR A 129 -17.37 -10.87 12.89
CA THR A 129 -17.18 -11.92 11.86
C THR A 129 -18.12 -11.79 10.65
N THR A 130 -19.21 -11.05 10.79
CA THR A 130 -20.18 -10.71 9.72
C THR A 130 -20.70 -9.28 9.94
N PRO A 131 -21.36 -8.65 8.96
CA PRO A 131 -21.99 -7.33 9.14
C PRO A 131 -23.05 -7.28 10.25
N THR A 132 -23.64 -8.42 10.60
CA THR A 132 -24.66 -8.58 11.65
C THR A 132 -24.07 -9.04 12.99
N ALA A 133 -22.79 -9.40 13.03
CA ALA A 133 -22.10 -9.76 14.26
C ALA A 133 -21.83 -8.52 15.13
N ALA A 134 -21.50 -8.76 16.40
CA ALA A 134 -21.14 -7.70 17.34
C ALA A 134 -20.05 -6.79 16.73
N PRO A 135 -20.20 -5.45 16.79
CA PRO A 135 -19.17 -4.51 16.33
C PRO A 135 -17.80 -4.74 16.98
N TYR A 136 -16.75 -4.16 16.39
CA TYR A 136 -15.45 -4.16 17.05
C TYR A 136 -15.50 -3.36 18.36
N THR A 137 -14.67 -3.72 19.34
CA THR A 137 -14.55 -2.94 20.57
C THR A 137 -14.17 -1.49 20.26
N LYS A 138 -15.04 -0.56 20.69
CA LYS A 138 -14.89 0.88 20.48
C LYS A 138 -13.56 1.41 21.02
N TYR A 139 -13.06 2.45 20.36
CA TYR A 139 -11.93 3.25 20.80
C TYR A 139 -12.29 4.73 20.62
N THR A 140 -12.76 5.37 21.70
CA THR A 140 -13.29 6.75 21.64
C THR A 140 -12.37 7.81 22.19
N ASP A 141 -11.19 7.43 22.70
CA ASP A 141 -10.19 8.38 23.17
C ASP A 141 -9.68 9.28 22.03
N ALA A 142 -9.06 10.41 22.41
CA ALA A 142 -8.36 11.24 21.45
C ALA A 142 -7.22 10.45 20.80
N ILE A 143 -7.16 10.48 19.47
CA ILE A 143 -6.20 9.71 18.67
C ILE A 143 -5.41 10.64 17.76
N ASN A 144 -4.22 10.18 17.40
CA ASN A 144 -3.37 10.80 16.39
C ASN A 144 -3.52 10.10 15.03
N ASN A 145 -3.78 8.79 15.01
CA ASN A 145 -3.96 8.03 13.79
C ASN A 145 -5.44 7.89 13.42
N LEU A 146 -5.85 8.57 12.36
CA LEU A 146 -7.20 8.55 11.79
C LEU A 146 -7.27 7.69 10.52
N GLY A 147 -6.37 6.72 10.35
CA GLY A 147 -6.42 5.76 9.25
C GLY A 147 -7.68 4.89 9.28
N VAL A 148 -8.45 4.88 8.19
CA VAL A 148 -9.67 4.06 8.08
C VAL A 148 -9.56 3.14 6.85
N PRO A 149 -9.37 1.82 7.01
CA PRO A 149 -9.39 0.89 5.89
C PRO A 149 -10.67 1.00 5.06
N GLY A 150 -10.52 1.01 3.73
CA GLY A 150 -11.62 1.13 2.77
C GLY A 150 -12.15 2.54 2.52
N ILE A 151 -11.74 3.57 3.28
CA ILE A 151 -12.23 4.94 3.04
C ILE A 151 -11.71 5.52 1.72
N ARG A 152 -12.61 6.15 0.95
CA ARG A 152 -12.27 6.96 -0.23
C ARG A 152 -12.36 8.44 0.09
N LEU A 153 -11.73 9.28 -0.72
CA LEU A 153 -12.04 10.72 -0.71
C LEU A 153 -13.51 10.96 -1.00
N ALA A 154 -14.13 10.14 -1.84
CA ALA A 154 -15.58 10.17 -2.05
C ALA A 154 -16.42 10.01 -0.77
N ASP A 155 -15.92 9.32 0.26
CA ASP A 155 -16.73 8.95 1.42
C ASP A 155 -16.59 9.93 2.60
N ILE A 156 -15.60 10.83 2.58
CA ILE A 156 -15.20 11.60 3.77
C ILE A 156 -16.32 12.47 4.36
N GLN A 157 -17.34 12.82 3.58
CA GLN A 157 -18.47 13.65 4.02
C GLN A 157 -19.78 12.89 4.15
N THR A 158 -19.79 11.58 3.91
CA THR A 158 -20.99 10.76 4.01
C THR A 158 -21.41 10.65 5.49
N PRO A 159 -22.58 11.20 5.89
CA PRO A 159 -23.08 11.04 7.24
C PRO A 159 -23.35 9.56 7.53
N GLY A 160 -22.97 9.08 8.71
CA GLY A 160 -23.17 7.68 9.07
C GLY A 160 -22.24 6.69 8.39
N TYR A 161 -21.18 7.14 7.69
CA TYR A 161 -20.16 6.25 7.14
C TYR A 161 -19.54 5.34 8.22
N GLY A 162 -19.46 5.80 9.47
CA GLY A 162 -19.02 5.03 10.64
C GLY A 162 -20.16 4.54 11.52
N SER A 163 -21.36 4.33 10.95
CA SER A 163 -22.45 3.70 11.71
C SER A 163 -22.27 2.18 11.79
N VAL A 164 -23.12 1.50 12.57
CA VAL A 164 -23.11 0.01 12.66
C VAL A 164 -23.33 -0.67 11.30
N LEU A 165 -24.05 -0.02 10.38
CA LEU A 165 -24.26 -0.50 9.00
C LEU A 165 -23.19 0.01 8.02
N GLY A 166 -22.31 0.91 8.46
CA GLY A 166 -21.26 1.53 7.67
C GLY A 166 -19.92 0.79 7.75
N ASN A 167 -18.85 1.56 7.55
CA ASN A 167 -17.49 1.09 7.64
C ASN A 167 -17.14 0.68 9.09
N PRO A 168 -16.77 -0.58 9.33
CA PRO A 168 -16.55 -1.11 10.67
C PRO A 168 -15.36 -0.49 11.39
N TYR A 169 -14.35 -0.03 10.64
CA TYR A 169 -13.14 0.54 11.23
C TYR A 169 -13.35 1.99 11.64
N PHE A 170 -14.13 2.76 10.87
CA PHE A 170 -14.53 4.09 11.30
C PHE A 170 -15.54 4.02 12.45
N GLU A 171 -16.51 3.10 12.37
CA GLU A 171 -17.47 2.85 13.44
C GLU A 171 -16.81 2.59 14.78
N ARG A 172 -15.74 1.79 14.79
CA ARG A 172 -14.94 1.54 15.98
C ARG A 172 -14.43 2.82 16.65
N ILE A 173 -14.06 3.85 15.89
CA ILE A 173 -13.53 5.11 16.43
C ILE A 173 -14.57 6.23 16.48
N THR A 174 -15.83 5.98 16.07
CA THR A 174 -16.94 6.93 16.14
C THR A 174 -17.74 6.71 17.43
N PRO A 175 -17.92 7.73 18.29
CA PRO A 175 -18.76 7.62 19.47
C PRO A 175 -20.22 7.32 19.13
N ASP A 176 -20.88 6.46 19.91
CA ASP A 176 -22.28 6.06 19.70
C ASP A 176 -23.27 7.23 19.88
N ALA A 177 -22.88 8.25 20.64
CA ALA A 177 -23.66 9.48 20.78
C ALA A 177 -23.71 10.33 19.49
N THR A 178 -22.79 10.09 18.55
CA THR A 178 -22.69 10.84 17.28
C THR A 178 -22.56 9.90 16.07
N PRO A 179 -23.51 8.98 15.85
CA PRO A 179 -23.37 7.91 14.87
C PRO A 179 -23.39 8.43 13.42
N LEU A 180 -23.87 9.66 13.20
CA LEU A 180 -23.90 10.32 11.90
C LEU A 180 -22.67 11.20 11.63
N GLN A 181 -21.70 11.28 12.55
CA GLN A 181 -20.47 12.03 12.35
C GLN A 181 -19.76 11.54 11.08
N SER A 182 -19.54 12.45 10.13
CA SER A 182 -18.72 12.16 8.95
C SER A 182 -17.23 12.11 9.31
N TYR A 183 -16.44 11.40 8.52
CA TYR A 183 -14.98 11.34 8.70
C TYR A 183 -14.34 12.73 8.64
N PHE A 184 -14.81 13.60 7.74
CA PHE A 184 -14.36 14.97 7.63
C PHE A 184 -14.60 15.78 8.91
N GLN A 185 -15.76 15.61 9.56
CA GLN A 185 -16.02 16.25 10.85
C GLN A 185 -15.08 15.74 11.94
N ARG A 186 -14.81 14.43 11.97
CA ARG A 186 -13.84 13.86 12.91
C ARG A 186 -12.43 14.41 12.67
N VAL A 187 -11.95 14.39 11.43
CA VAL A 187 -10.64 14.95 11.07
C VAL A 187 -10.56 16.42 11.46
N LYS A 188 -11.56 17.23 11.09
CA LYS A 188 -11.58 18.67 11.39
C LYS A 188 -11.47 18.96 12.89
N ALA A 189 -12.12 18.14 13.74
CA ALA A 189 -12.03 18.28 15.19
C ALA A 189 -10.62 17.97 15.71
N GLU A 190 -10.03 16.86 15.28
CA GLU A 190 -8.71 16.42 15.75
C GLU A 190 -7.58 17.34 15.28
N VAL A 191 -7.67 17.82 14.03
CA VAL A 191 -6.60 18.64 13.41
C VAL A 191 -6.61 20.09 13.87
N ALA A 192 -7.65 20.55 14.59
CA ALA A 192 -7.71 21.91 15.11
C ALA A 192 -6.52 22.25 16.04
N SER A 193 -5.95 21.24 16.71
CA SER A 193 -4.76 21.36 17.58
C SER A 193 -3.46 20.83 16.96
N ALA A 194 -3.51 20.32 15.72
CA ALA A 194 -2.35 19.70 15.09
C ALA A 194 -1.25 20.72 14.80
N THR A 195 0.01 20.33 14.95
CA THR A 195 1.16 21.13 14.51
C THR A 195 1.83 20.52 13.28
N PHE A 196 1.62 19.22 13.06
CA PHE A 196 2.06 18.51 11.87
C PHE A 196 1.05 17.46 11.42
N PHE A 197 0.98 17.16 10.13
CA PHE A 197 0.16 16.06 9.62
C PHE A 197 0.79 15.24 8.50
N THR A 198 0.30 14.02 8.32
CA THR A 198 0.42 13.27 7.05
C THR A 198 -0.97 13.00 6.50
N CYS A 199 -1.15 13.12 5.19
CA CYS A 199 -2.41 12.87 4.50
C CYS A 199 -2.18 11.94 3.30
N TRP A 200 -2.66 10.70 3.42
CA TRP A 200 -2.63 9.70 2.34
C TRP A 200 -4.02 9.13 2.09
N LEU A 201 -4.90 9.99 1.58
CA LEU A 201 -6.23 9.65 1.11
C LEU A 201 -6.26 9.62 -0.42
N GLY A 202 -7.14 8.80 -0.98
CA GLY A 202 -7.35 8.73 -2.43
C GLY A 202 -7.10 7.34 -3.04
N ASN A 203 -6.33 6.46 -2.39
CA ASN A 203 -5.97 5.16 -2.97
C ASN A 203 -7.21 4.31 -3.32
N ASN A 204 -8.18 4.27 -2.41
CA ASN A 204 -9.41 3.48 -2.59
C ASN A 204 -10.35 4.05 -3.66
N ASP A 205 -10.15 5.29 -4.11
CA ASP A 205 -10.96 5.92 -5.17
C ASP A 205 -10.71 5.28 -6.55
N VAL A 206 -9.63 4.50 -6.71
CA VAL A 206 -9.37 3.65 -7.89
C VAL A 206 -9.17 2.19 -7.53
N LEU A 207 -8.58 1.88 -6.36
CA LEU A 207 -8.17 0.52 -6.00
C LEU A 207 -9.35 -0.46 -5.99
N GLY A 208 -10.48 -0.10 -5.37
CA GLY A 208 -11.64 -1.00 -5.27
C GLY A 208 -12.24 -1.38 -6.63
N TYR A 209 -12.21 -0.46 -7.60
CA TYR A 209 -12.60 -0.76 -8.98
C TYR A 209 -11.62 -1.72 -9.63
N ALA A 210 -10.32 -1.45 -9.50
CA ALA A 210 -9.29 -2.30 -10.08
C ALA A 210 -9.34 -3.73 -9.49
N THR A 211 -9.32 -3.87 -8.17
CA THR A 211 -9.22 -5.18 -7.49
C THR A 211 -10.50 -6.00 -7.55
N SER A 212 -11.63 -5.38 -7.91
CA SER A 212 -12.87 -6.08 -8.30
C SER A 212 -12.92 -6.42 -9.80
N GLY A 213 -11.80 -6.25 -10.52
CA GLY A 213 -11.66 -6.57 -11.94
C GLY A 213 -12.58 -5.75 -12.84
N GLY A 214 -12.83 -4.49 -12.49
CA GLY A 214 -13.70 -3.61 -13.25
C GLY A 214 -15.19 -3.99 -13.21
N SER A 215 -15.57 -4.92 -12.33
CA SER A 215 -16.94 -5.45 -12.25
C SER A 215 -17.97 -4.46 -11.69
N ALA A 216 -17.56 -3.29 -11.22
CA ALA A 216 -18.49 -2.22 -10.89
C ALA A 216 -18.82 -1.38 -12.13
N GLN A 217 -20.09 -1.06 -12.36
CA GLN A 217 -20.47 -0.24 -13.50
C GLN A 217 -19.91 1.20 -13.34
N ASN A 218 -18.93 1.55 -14.18
CA ASN A 218 -18.27 2.87 -14.13
C ASN A 218 -18.94 3.93 -15.02
N ALA A 219 -19.73 3.49 -16.01
CA ALA A 219 -20.27 4.34 -17.08
C ALA A 219 -21.33 5.38 -16.63
N SER A 220 -21.74 5.38 -15.36
CA SER A 220 -22.84 6.21 -14.85
C SER A 220 -22.57 6.82 -13.48
N ASN A 221 -21.31 6.99 -13.06
CA ASN A 221 -21.04 7.77 -11.85
C ASN A 221 -21.36 9.26 -12.10
N THR A 222 -22.64 9.61 -12.02
CA THR A 222 -23.21 10.97 -12.06
C THR A 222 -23.41 11.50 -10.64
N ASN A 223 -23.30 10.64 -9.62
CA ASN A 223 -23.50 11.00 -8.23
C ASN A 223 -22.23 11.63 -7.64
N LEU A 224 -22.24 12.96 -7.52
CA LEU A 224 -21.18 13.72 -6.88
C LEU A 224 -21.04 13.47 -5.37
N ALA A 225 -22.11 13.02 -4.71
CA ALA A 225 -22.18 12.92 -3.26
C ALA A 225 -21.60 11.59 -2.74
N THR A 226 -22.09 10.46 -3.24
CA THR A 226 -21.73 9.12 -2.74
C THR A 226 -21.76 8.09 -3.88
N PRO A 227 -20.64 7.86 -4.58
CA PRO A 227 -20.58 6.86 -5.62
C PRO A 227 -20.69 5.44 -5.02
N PRO A 228 -21.26 4.45 -5.75
CA PRO A 228 -21.34 3.07 -5.26
C PRO A 228 -19.99 2.52 -4.80
N ALA A 229 -20.00 1.48 -3.96
CA ALA A 229 -18.77 0.80 -3.59
C ALA A 229 -18.06 0.26 -4.85
N ASN A 230 -16.73 0.20 -4.81
CA ASN A 230 -15.89 -0.33 -5.89
C ASN A 230 -16.01 0.38 -7.25
N THR A 231 -16.62 1.58 -7.34
CA THR A 231 -16.54 2.42 -8.55
C THR A 231 -15.41 3.43 -8.44
N ILE A 232 -14.90 3.89 -9.59
CA ILE A 232 -13.98 5.04 -9.65
C ILE A 232 -14.72 6.32 -9.26
N THR A 233 -14.12 7.12 -8.37
CA THR A 233 -14.67 8.42 -7.97
C THR A 233 -14.68 9.41 -9.15
N ARG A 234 -15.64 10.31 -9.26
CA ARG A 234 -15.55 11.35 -10.30
C ARG A 234 -14.40 12.32 -9.99
N THR A 235 -13.64 12.73 -11.00
CA THR A 235 -12.51 13.65 -10.86
C THR A 235 -12.88 14.99 -10.24
N ASP A 236 -14.05 15.54 -10.56
CA ASP A 236 -14.54 16.79 -9.98
C ASP A 236 -14.84 16.66 -8.47
N SER A 237 -15.54 15.59 -8.07
CA SER A 237 -15.82 15.28 -6.66
C SER A 237 -14.53 15.00 -5.89
N PHE A 238 -13.61 14.22 -6.47
CA PHE A 238 -12.30 13.96 -5.89
C PHE A 238 -11.53 15.26 -5.63
N ASN A 239 -11.41 16.11 -6.65
CA ASN A 239 -10.68 17.38 -6.56
C ASN A 239 -11.26 18.29 -5.46
N LEU A 240 -12.59 18.44 -5.43
CA LEU A 240 -13.29 19.24 -4.42
C LEU A 240 -13.04 18.71 -3.00
N LYS A 241 -13.12 17.39 -2.79
CA LYS A 241 -12.94 16.77 -1.48
C LYS A 241 -11.47 16.77 -1.05
N ALA A 242 -10.53 16.61 -1.98
CA ALA A 242 -9.09 16.74 -1.73
C ALA A 242 -8.73 18.16 -1.25
N ILE A 243 -9.19 19.20 -1.96
CA ILE A 243 -8.98 20.60 -1.54
C ILE A 243 -9.61 20.84 -0.16
N ARG A 244 -10.82 20.32 0.08
CA ARG A 244 -11.54 20.49 1.34
C ARG A 244 -10.79 19.88 2.52
N ILE A 245 -10.30 18.64 2.42
CA ILE A 245 -9.57 17.99 3.52
C ILE A 245 -8.22 18.67 3.77
N ILE A 246 -7.49 19.04 2.71
CA ILE A 246 -6.19 19.75 2.83
C ILE A 246 -6.36 21.15 3.42
N ASN A 247 -7.43 21.86 3.09
CA ASN A 247 -7.77 23.13 3.73
C ASN A 247 -8.05 22.97 5.23
N ALA A 248 -8.75 21.90 5.65
CA ALA A 248 -8.97 21.64 7.07
C ALA A 248 -7.66 21.33 7.81
N LEU A 249 -6.78 20.54 7.19
CA LEU A 249 -5.48 20.16 7.73
C LEU A 249 -4.51 21.34 7.92
N THR A 250 -4.69 22.41 7.14
CA THR A 250 -3.82 23.60 7.14
C THR A 250 -4.47 24.81 7.81
N ALA A 251 -5.70 24.68 8.34
CA ALA A 251 -6.48 25.80 8.88
C ALA A 251 -5.81 26.50 10.08
N ASN A 252 -4.97 25.78 10.83
CA ASN A 252 -4.20 26.28 11.95
C ASN A 252 -2.71 26.47 11.63
N ASN A 253 -2.36 26.59 10.35
CA ASN A 253 -0.99 26.70 9.84
C ASN A 253 -0.09 25.49 10.13
N ALA A 254 -0.68 24.32 10.42
CA ALA A 254 0.09 23.08 10.52
C ALA A 254 0.83 22.78 9.21
N LYS A 255 2.10 22.36 9.35
CA LYS A 255 2.90 21.81 8.25
C LYS A 255 2.53 20.34 8.06
N GLY A 256 2.90 19.75 6.93
CA GLY A 256 2.57 18.34 6.72
C GLY A 256 2.99 17.80 5.38
N VAL A 257 2.74 16.50 5.21
CA VAL A 257 3.04 15.76 3.99
C VAL A 257 1.73 15.30 3.35
N VAL A 258 1.55 15.59 2.07
CA VAL A 258 0.50 14.98 1.24
C VAL A 258 1.14 13.91 0.37
N SER A 259 0.53 12.75 0.29
CA SER A 259 1.02 11.64 -0.55
C SER A 259 0.03 11.37 -1.68
N ASN A 260 0.55 11.05 -2.87
CA ASN A 260 -0.27 10.70 -4.02
C ASN A 260 -0.59 9.19 -4.10
N ILE A 261 -1.35 8.81 -5.11
CA ILE A 261 -1.85 7.44 -5.28
C ILE A 261 -0.83 6.63 -6.10
N PRO A 262 -0.32 5.50 -5.57
CA PRO A 262 0.52 4.55 -6.31
C PRO A 262 -0.17 3.99 -7.55
N ASP A 263 0.60 3.43 -8.48
CA ASP A 263 0.03 2.62 -9.54
C ASP A 263 -0.57 1.33 -8.95
N VAL A 264 -1.89 1.30 -8.81
CA VAL A 264 -2.62 0.17 -8.23
C VAL A 264 -2.65 -1.05 -9.16
N THR A 265 -2.24 -0.93 -10.42
CA THR A 265 -2.16 -2.05 -11.37
C THR A 265 -0.78 -2.72 -11.39
N GLY A 266 0.25 -2.06 -10.85
CA GLY A 266 1.62 -2.57 -10.74
C GLY A 266 1.93 -3.35 -9.46
N ILE A 267 0.94 -3.60 -8.61
CA ILE A 267 1.09 -4.31 -7.33
C ILE A 267 1.05 -5.84 -7.52
N PRO A 268 1.60 -6.63 -6.58
CA PRO A 268 1.58 -8.10 -6.66
C PRO A 268 0.18 -8.71 -6.82
N PHE A 269 -0.88 -8.02 -6.42
CA PHE A 269 -2.26 -8.43 -6.70
C PHE A 269 -2.52 -8.71 -8.19
N PHE A 270 -1.83 -8.02 -9.10
CA PHE A 270 -1.99 -8.20 -10.56
C PHE A 270 -0.78 -8.81 -11.26
N THR A 271 0.42 -8.69 -10.68
CA THR A 271 1.66 -9.14 -11.33
C THR A 271 2.03 -10.59 -11.00
N THR A 272 1.32 -11.24 -10.09
CA THR A 272 1.67 -12.60 -9.61
C THR A 272 1.11 -13.73 -10.48
N VAL A 273 -0.14 -13.62 -10.97
CA VAL A 273 -0.87 -14.79 -11.46
C VAL A 273 -0.63 -15.08 -12.94
N GLY A 274 -0.29 -14.06 -13.74
CA GLY A 274 -0.06 -14.18 -15.19
C GLY A 274 0.81 -15.37 -15.62
N PRO A 275 2.01 -15.57 -15.05
CA PRO A 275 2.86 -16.73 -15.34
C PRO A 275 2.16 -18.07 -15.11
N VAL A 276 1.38 -18.19 -14.03
CA VAL A 276 0.62 -19.40 -13.68
C VAL A 276 -0.50 -19.65 -14.69
N VAL A 277 -1.16 -18.60 -15.17
CA VAL A 277 -2.17 -18.74 -16.24
C VAL A 277 -1.53 -19.29 -17.51
N LYS A 278 -0.43 -18.68 -17.98
CA LYS A 278 0.26 -19.16 -19.20
C LYS A 278 0.70 -20.61 -19.07
N ALA A 279 1.35 -20.97 -17.97
CA ALA A 279 1.78 -22.35 -17.71
C ALA A 279 0.61 -23.34 -17.73
N THR A 280 -0.53 -22.96 -17.14
CA THR A 280 -1.75 -23.80 -17.12
C THR A 280 -2.32 -23.99 -18.52
N LEU A 281 -2.41 -22.92 -19.32
CA LEU A 281 -2.91 -23.00 -20.70
C LEU A 281 -2.02 -23.90 -21.57
N THR A 282 -0.69 -23.74 -21.46
CA THR A 282 0.27 -24.61 -22.16
C THR A 282 0.12 -26.06 -21.75
N ALA A 283 0.06 -26.36 -20.45
CA ALA A 283 -0.08 -27.72 -19.93
C ALA A 283 -1.39 -28.39 -20.38
N LYS A 284 -2.45 -27.62 -20.60
CA LYS A 284 -3.76 -28.11 -21.05
C LYS A 284 -3.98 -28.02 -22.57
N SER A 285 -2.98 -27.58 -23.33
CA SER A 285 -3.10 -27.34 -24.78
C SER A 285 -4.28 -26.41 -25.15
N VAL A 286 -4.51 -25.38 -24.33
CA VAL A 286 -5.56 -24.38 -24.55
C VAL A 286 -4.91 -23.13 -25.18
N PRO A 287 -5.31 -22.70 -26.39
CA PRO A 287 -4.65 -21.59 -27.10
C PRO A 287 -5.03 -20.19 -26.58
N GLY A 288 -6.11 -20.10 -25.80
CA GLY A 288 -6.67 -18.83 -25.35
C GLY A 288 -7.85 -19.02 -24.41
N MET A 289 -8.41 -17.92 -23.95
CA MET A 289 -9.48 -17.88 -22.96
C MET A 289 -10.60 -16.96 -23.40
N VAL A 290 -11.77 -17.11 -22.79
CA VAL A 290 -12.83 -16.11 -22.83
C VAL A 290 -12.90 -15.43 -21.48
N ILE A 291 -12.75 -14.11 -21.46
CA ILE A 291 -12.93 -13.29 -20.27
C ILE A 291 -14.23 -12.49 -20.37
N LEU A 292 -14.86 -12.27 -19.24
CA LEU A 292 -15.91 -11.27 -19.09
C LEU A 292 -15.27 -9.94 -18.68
N THR A 293 -15.70 -8.83 -19.26
CA THR A 293 -15.25 -7.48 -18.92
C THR A 293 -16.41 -6.61 -18.43
N GLY A 294 -16.13 -5.66 -17.54
CA GLY A 294 -17.11 -4.76 -16.96
C GLY A 294 -18.13 -5.43 -16.03
N GLY A 295 -18.99 -4.58 -15.45
CA GLY A 295 -19.99 -5.01 -14.47
C GLY A 295 -21.37 -5.39 -15.00
N ASN A 296 -21.64 -5.19 -16.30
CA ASN A 296 -22.97 -5.38 -16.83
C ASN A 296 -23.24 -6.87 -17.10
N PRO A 297 -24.39 -7.41 -16.64
CA PRO A 297 -24.86 -8.71 -17.10
C PRO A 297 -25.00 -8.70 -18.64
N GLY A 298 -24.58 -9.78 -19.29
CA GLY A 298 -24.58 -9.87 -20.75
C GLY A 298 -24.75 -11.30 -21.25
N ALA A 299 -25.45 -11.45 -22.39
CA ALA A 299 -25.66 -12.74 -23.05
C ALA A 299 -24.33 -13.39 -23.49
N ALA A 300 -24.36 -14.65 -23.93
CA ALA A 300 -23.16 -15.32 -24.46
C ALA A 300 -22.52 -14.60 -25.68
N THR A 301 -23.31 -13.75 -26.37
CA THR A 301 -22.91 -13.00 -27.57
C THR A 301 -22.65 -11.51 -27.32
N SER A 302 -22.72 -11.02 -26.08
CA SER A 302 -22.49 -9.60 -25.80
C SER A 302 -21.01 -9.22 -25.95
N GLY A 303 -20.76 -7.98 -26.38
CA GLY A 303 -19.41 -7.43 -26.58
C GLY A 303 -18.53 -7.32 -25.31
N ASN A 304 -19.05 -7.71 -24.15
CA ASN A 304 -18.31 -7.82 -22.90
C ASN A 304 -17.65 -9.20 -22.70
N ARG A 305 -17.82 -10.15 -23.63
CA ARG A 305 -17.05 -11.41 -23.65
C ARG A 305 -15.92 -11.30 -24.66
N LYS A 306 -14.70 -11.19 -24.16
CA LYS A 306 -13.51 -10.99 -24.98
C LYS A 306 -12.74 -12.30 -25.09
N GLN A 307 -12.49 -12.73 -26.32
CA GLN A 307 -11.53 -13.79 -26.62
C GLN A 307 -10.13 -13.22 -26.45
N ILE A 308 -9.28 -13.90 -25.69
CA ILE A 308 -7.89 -13.52 -25.46
C ILE A 308 -6.98 -14.71 -25.77
N THR A 309 -5.78 -14.43 -26.26
CA THR A 309 -4.76 -15.45 -26.51
C THR A 309 -3.81 -15.59 -25.32
N THR A 310 -3.02 -16.67 -25.27
CA THR A 310 -1.97 -16.82 -24.26
C THR A 310 -0.97 -15.64 -24.26
N ALA A 311 -0.72 -15.02 -25.43
CA ALA A 311 0.14 -13.85 -25.56
C ALA A 311 -0.46 -12.57 -24.94
N ASP A 312 -1.77 -12.53 -24.75
CA ASP A 312 -2.45 -11.38 -24.17
C ASP A 312 -2.37 -11.36 -22.65
N ILE A 313 -2.05 -12.47 -22.00
CA ILE A 313 -1.89 -12.57 -20.54
C ILE A 313 -0.62 -11.83 -20.15
N ARG A 314 -0.74 -10.86 -19.23
CA ARG A 314 0.42 -10.09 -18.78
C ARG A 314 1.32 -10.93 -17.86
N ASP A 315 2.61 -10.96 -18.18
CA ASP A 315 3.70 -11.38 -17.29
C ASP A 315 4.96 -10.53 -17.61
N ALA A 316 6.14 -11.00 -17.18
CA ALA A 316 7.41 -10.33 -17.47
C ALA A 316 7.75 -10.24 -18.97
N SER A 317 7.18 -11.08 -19.84
CA SER A 317 7.40 -11.05 -21.28
C SER A 317 6.46 -10.10 -22.03
N GLY A 318 5.56 -9.42 -21.31
CA GLY A 318 4.54 -8.55 -21.88
C GLY A 318 3.13 -9.14 -21.76
N GLY A 319 2.20 -8.61 -22.56
CA GLY A 319 0.76 -8.90 -22.45
C GLY A 319 -0.02 -7.77 -21.81
N ARG A 320 -1.35 -7.83 -21.95
CA ARG A 320 -2.27 -6.73 -21.63
C ARG A 320 -3.36 -7.07 -20.63
N GLN A 321 -3.64 -8.34 -20.36
CA GLN A 321 -4.68 -8.77 -19.42
C GLN A 321 -4.07 -9.04 -18.04
N LEU A 322 -4.56 -8.36 -17.01
CA LEU A 322 -4.09 -8.51 -15.63
C LEU A 322 -4.98 -9.48 -14.86
N PHE A 323 -4.44 -10.64 -14.48
CA PHE A 323 -5.15 -11.59 -13.63
C PHE A 323 -4.96 -11.25 -12.15
N THR A 324 -6.07 -11.20 -11.43
CA THR A 324 -6.09 -10.90 -9.99
C THR A 324 -5.48 -12.04 -9.17
N LEU A 325 -4.90 -11.73 -8.01
CA LEU A 325 -4.37 -12.72 -7.08
C LEU A 325 -5.43 -13.70 -6.59
N THR A 326 -6.68 -13.23 -6.44
CA THR A 326 -7.84 -14.05 -6.05
C THR A 326 -8.20 -15.11 -7.11
N SER A 327 -7.85 -14.89 -8.37
CA SER A 327 -8.08 -15.87 -9.44
C SER A 327 -7.18 -17.12 -9.34
N SER A 328 -6.05 -17.04 -8.62
CA SER A 328 -5.03 -18.10 -8.53
C SER A 328 -5.60 -19.49 -8.20
N ASN A 329 -6.53 -19.57 -7.26
CA ASN A 329 -7.18 -20.82 -6.83
C ASN A 329 -8.10 -21.46 -7.90
N PHE A 330 -8.47 -20.70 -8.93
CA PHE A 330 -9.42 -21.10 -9.96
C PHE A 330 -8.76 -21.35 -11.33
N ILE A 331 -7.54 -20.86 -11.55
CA ILE A 331 -6.78 -21.11 -12.78
C ILE A 331 -6.64 -22.61 -13.08
N PRO A 332 -6.35 -23.50 -12.12
CA PRO A 332 -6.29 -24.94 -12.39
C PRO A 332 -7.60 -25.56 -12.89
N LEU A 333 -8.75 -24.86 -12.77
CA LEU A 333 -10.05 -25.34 -13.24
C LEU A 333 -10.36 -24.98 -14.70
N VAL A 334 -9.52 -24.17 -15.36
CA VAL A 334 -9.71 -23.78 -16.77
C VAL A 334 -9.78 -25.03 -17.65
N GLY A 335 -10.74 -25.10 -18.55
CA GLY A 335 -10.98 -26.28 -19.41
C GLY A 335 -11.73 -27.43 -18.72
N THR A 336 -12.30 -27.22 -17.53
CA THR A 336 -13.15 -28.19 -16.83
C THR A 336 -14.58 -27.65 -16.71
N ALA A 337 -15.59 -28.50 -16.87
CA ALA A 337 -16.99 -28.13 -16.61
C ALA A 337 -17.18 -27.88 -15.10
N THR A 338 -17.39 -26.62 -14.70
CA THR A 338 -17.54 -26.24 -13.29
C THR A 338 -18.20 -24.89 -13.10
N GLY A 339 -18.95 -24.75 -11.99
CA GLY A 339 -19.49 -23.47 -11.50
C GLY A 339 -18.77 -22.92 -10.27
N ARG A 340 -17.68 -23.56 -9.80
CA ARG A 340 -16.97 -23.15 -8.57
C ARG A 340 -16.51 -21.68 -8.57
N PRO A 341 -15.91 -21.15 -9.66
CA PRO A 341 -15.57 -19.72 -9.78
C PRO A 341 -16.76 -18.79 -9.53
N TRP A 342 -17.89 -19.05 -10.20
CA TRP A 342 -19.10 -18.23 -10.08
C TRP A 342 -19.73 -18.32 -8.70
N LYS A 343 -19.73 -19.51 -8.08
CA LYS A 343 -20.19 -19.68 -6.70
C LYS A 343 -19.33 -18.89 -5.71
N TYR A 344 -18.02 -18.84 -5.93
CA TYR A 344 -17.11 -18.03 -5.11
C TYR A 344 -17.44 -16.54 -5.22
N ILE A 345 -17.57 -16.02 -6.45
CA ILE A 345 -17.93 -14.61 -6.68
C ILE A 345 -19.30 -14.27 -6.08
N TYR A 346 -20.31 -15.13 -6.30
CA TYR A 346 -21.63 -14.93 -5.72
C TYR A 346 -21.60 -14.89 -4.19
N GLY A 347 -20.78 -15.75 -3.58
CA GLY A 347 -20.59 -15.77 -2.12
C GLY A 347 -20.03 -14.46 -1.55
N GLN A 348 -19.26 -13.69 -2.34
CA GLN A 348 -18.73 -12.39 -1.91
C GLN A 348 -19.82 -11.30 -1.83
N THR A 349 -20.97 -11.50 -2.47
CA THR A 349 -22.06 -10.51 -2.46
C THR A 349 -22.83 -10.47 -1.14
N GLY A 350 -22.72 -11.52 -0.31
CA GLY A 350 -23.52 -11.68 0.90
C GLY A 350 -25.01 -11.97 0.65
N LEU A 351 -25.42 -12.17 -0.61
CA LEU A 351 -26.80 -12.49 -0.97
C LEU A 351 -27.18 -13.93 -0.60
N PRO A 352 -28.48 -14.23 -0.40
CA PRO A 352 -28.93 -15.58 -0.04
C PRO A 352 -28.57 -16.62 -1.12
N ALA A 353 -28.10 -17.79 -0.69
CA ALA A 353 -27.67 -18.87 -1.61
C ALA A 353 -28.70 -19.26 -2.68
N ALA A 354 -30.01 -19.13 -2.38
CA ALA A 354 -31.10 -19.40 -3.32
C ALA A 354 -31.07 -18.52 -4.58
N GLY A 355 -30.48 -17.33 -4.52
CA GLY A 355 -30.37 -16.41 -5.67
C GLY A 355 -29.26 -16.77 -6.65
N PHE A 356 -28.44 -17.79 -6.38
CA PHE A 356 -27.32 -18.16 -7.25
C PHE A 356 -27.75 -18.56 -8.66
N GLY A 357 -28.88 -19.27 -8.80
CA GLY A 357 -29.42 -19.64 -10.11
C GLY A 357 -29.77 -18.42 -10.97
N SER A 358 -30.50 -17.45 -10.39
CA SER A 358 -30.85 -16.20 -11.06
C SER A 358 -29.62 -15.36 -11.41
N TYR A 359 -28.58 -15.40 -10.58
CA TYR A 359 -27.29 -14.78 -10.87
C TYR A 359 -26.61 -15.40 -12.10
N LEU A 360 -26.58 -16.74 -12.21
CA LEU A 360 -26.05 -17.39 -13.42
C LEU A 360 -26.87 -17.03 -14.66
N THR A 361 -28.20 -17.00 -14.55
CA THR A 361 -29.10 -16.63 -15.65
C THR A 361 -28.89 -15.19 -16.12
N SER A 362 -28.73 -14.23 -15.20
CA SER A 362 -28.54 -12.82 -15.57
C SER A 362 -27.24 -12.60 -16.35
N PHE A 363 -26.20 -13.35 -16.00
CA PHE A 363 -24.92 -13.36 -16.71
C PHE A 363 -24.86 -14.42 -17.83
N ALA A 364 -25.97 -15.05 -18.22
CA ALA A 364 -26.03 -16.11 -19.23
C ALA A 364 -24.89 -17.16 -19.09
N ILE A 365 -24.67 -17.62 -17.85
CA ILE A 365 -23.62 -18.59 -17.51
C ILE A 365 -24.17 -20.01 -17.57
N ASP A 366 -23.52 -20.85 -18.38
CA ASP A 366 -23.74 -22.29 -18.44
C ASP A 366 -22.57 -23.03 -17.81
N THR A 367 -22.73 -23.46 -16.56
CA THR A 367 -21.69 -24.15 -15.80
C THR A 367 -21.39 -25.58 -16.29
N THR A 368 -22.19 -26.11 -17.23
CA THR A 368 -21.91 -27.39 -17.89
C THR A 368 -20.85 -27.26 -19.00
N GLN A 369 -20.64 -26.04 -19.50
CA GLN A 369 -19.59 -25.73 -20.45
C GLN A 369 -18.22 -25.61 -19.76
N LEU A 370 -17.16 -25.80 -20.54
CA LEU A 370 -15.79 -25.72 -20.04
C LEU A 370 -15.47 -24.29 -19.58
N PHE A 371 -15.03 -24.17 -18.32
CA PHE A 371 -14.67 -22.91 -17.68
C PHE A 371 -13.48 -22.24 -18.36
N GLY A 372 -13.59 -20.93 -18.59
CA GLY A 372 -12.55 -20.06 -19.10
C GLY A 372 -12.25 -20.19 -20.59
N VAL A 373 -12.81 -21.19 -21.30
CA VAL A 373 -12.51 -21.46 -22.73
C VAL A 373 -13.72 -21.37 -23.63
N THR A 374 -14.92 -21.28 -23.06
CA THR A 374 -16.18 -21.11 -23.81
C THR A 374 -16.83 -19.77 -23.48
N ALA A 375 -17.60 -19.24 -24.43
CA ALA A 375 -18.40 -18.05 -24.20
C ALA A 375 -19.51 -18.27 -23.16
N GLY A 376 -19.99 -19.51 -22.97
CA GLY A 376 -21.00 -19.83 -21.97
C GLY A 376 -20.47 -19.87 -20.53
N ASN A 377 -19.16 -20.07 -20.33
CA ASN A 377 -18.55 -20.12 -19.00
C ASN A 377 -17.19 -19.42 -18.99
N PRO A 378 -17.14 -18.08 -19.19
CA PRO A 378 -15.88 -17.32 -19.26
C PRO A 378 -15.24 -17.15 -17.88
N ILE A 379 -14.03 -16.61 -17.86
CA ILE A 379 -13.42 -16.06 -16.66
C ILE A 379 -14.25 -14.85 -16.20
N PRO A 380 -14.70 -14.81 -14.92
CA PRO A 380 -15.45 -13.67 -14.39
C PRO A 380 -14.60 -12.38 -14.45
N SER A 381 -15.25 -11.23 -14.68
CA SER A 381 -14.58 -9.93 -14.65
C SER A 381 -13.85 -9.71 -13.31
N ALA A 382 -14.42 -10.15 -12.18
CA ALA A 382 -13.75 -10.11 -10.88
C ALA A 382 -12.37 -10.82 -10.80
N PHE A 383 -12.02 -11.64 -11.78
CA PHE A 383 -10.73 -12.33 -11.85
C PHE A 383 -9.71 -11.70 -12.81
N VAL A 384 -10.12 -10.74 -13.63
CA VAL A 384 -9.27 -10.14 -14.67
C VAL A 384 -9.62 -8.66 -14.86
N LEU A 385 -8.61 -7.80 -14.85
CA LEU A 385 -8.74 -6.40 -15.21
C LEU A 385 -8.26 -6.22 -16.65
N ASP A 386 -9.17 -5.88 -17.55
CA ASP A 386 -8.86 -5.77 -18.98
C ASP A 386 -8.13 -4.45 -19.33
N ASP A 387 -7.60 -4.36 -20.54
CA ASP A 387 -6.80 -3.23 -21.01
C ASP A 387 -7.58 -1.90 -21.08
N ALA A 388 -8.88 -1.95 -21.42
CA ALA A 388 -9.73 -0.77 -21.38
C ALA A 388 -9.99 -0.32 -19.94
N GLU A 389 -10.26 -1.26 -19.03
CA GLU A 389 -10.43 -0.98 -17.60
C GLU A 389 -9.16 -0.43 -16.94
N GLN A 390 -7.99 -0.99 -17.29
CA GLN A 390 -6.68 -0.46 -16.88
C GLN A 390 -6.49 0.99 -17.33
N THR A 391 -6.86 1.31 -18.57
CA THR A 391 -6.77 2.69 -19.10
C THR A 391 -7.63 3.64 -18.26
N VAL A 392 -8.86 3.22 -17.92
CA VAL A 392 -9.78 3.99 -17.08
C VAL A 392 -9.19 4.22 -15.67
N VAL A 393 -8.56 3.20 -15.07
CA VAL A 393 -7.84 3.33 -13.78
C VAL A 393 -6.66 4.30 -13.88
N ALA A 394 -5.84 4.18 -14.92
CA ALA A 394 -4.65 5.01 -15.11
C ALA A 394 -5.00 6.49 -15.34
N THR A 395 -6.03 6.77 -16.14
CA THR A 395 -6.53 8.13 -16.39
C THR A 395 -7.02 8.78 -15.10
N ALA A 396 -7.84 8.07 -14.31
CA ALA A 396 -8.33 8.59 -13.03
C ALA A 396 -7.18 8.84 -12.04
N THR A 397 -6.27 7.88 -11.90
CA THR A 397 -5.09 8.00 -11.02
C THR A 397 -4.24 9.22 -11.38
N THR A 398 -4.00 9.46 -12.66
CA THR A 398 -3.23 10.63 -13.13
C THR A 398 -3.92 11.95 -12.78
N ALA A 399 -5.22 12.03 -13.01
CA ALA A 399 -6.01 13.23 -12.68
C ALA A 399 -6.02 13.50 -11.16
N TYR A 400 -6.22 12.46 -10.35
CA TYR A 400 -6.21 12.56 -8.88
C TYR A 400 -4.84 12.99 -8.34
N ASN A 401 -3.76 12.41 -8.84
CA ASN A 401 -2.40 12.77 -8.44
C ASN A 401 -2.08 14.23 -8.76
N THR A 402 -2.57 14.72 -9.91
CA THR A 402 -2.49 16.13 -10.28
C THR A 402 -3.23 17.02 -9.28
N SER A 403 -4.47 16.66 -8.92
CA SER A 403 -5.26 17.39 -7.90
C SER A 403 -4.57 17.43 -6.53
N LEU A 404 -4.04 16.30 -6.05
CA LEU A 404 -3.34 16.23 -4.77
C LEU A 404 -2.06 17.07 -4.78
N GLN A 405 -1.27 17.00 -5.86
CA GLN A 405 -0.04 17.78 -5.99
C GLN A 405 -0.33 19.28 -6.03
N ASN A 406 -1.33 19.71 -6.81
CA ASN A 406 -1.75 21.11 -6.88
C ASN A 406 -2.22 21.63 -5.52
N ALA A 407 -3.03 20.86 -4.80
CA ALA A 407 -3.50 21.23 -3.47
C ALA A 407 -2.36 21.31 -2.43
N ALA A 408 -1.38 20.39 -2.51
CA ALA A 408 -0.20 20.42 -1.66
C ALA A 408 0.69 21.64 -1.95
N ASN A 409 0.95 21.93 -3.22
CA ASN A 409 1.74 23.08 -3.67
C ASN A 409 1.10 24.41 -3.25
N ALA A 410 -0.22 24.54 -3.41
CA ALA A 410 -0.97 25.74 -3.01
C ALA A 410 -0.89 26.05 -1.51
N LYS A 411 -0.56 25.05 -0.68
CA LYS A 411 -0.37 25.18 0.77
C LYS A 411 1.10 25.13 1.19
N GLY A 412 2.04 25.05 0.24
CA GLY A 412 3.46 24.94 0.55
C GLY A 412 3.82 23.69 1.35
N LEU A 413 3.10 22.58 1.15
CA LEU A 413 3.30 21.33 1.89
C LEU A 413 4.45 20.49 1.30
N ALA A 414 4.95 19.53 2.09
CA ALA A 414 5.78 18.45 1.57
C ALA A 414 4.90 17.51 0.72
N PHE A 415 5.48 16.94 -0.33
CA PHE A 415 4.76 16.04 -1.23
C PHE A 415 5.54 14.75 -1.45
N PHE A 416 5.00 13.64 -0.97
CA PHE A 416 5.56 12.31 -1.21
C PHE A 416 4.93 11.71 -2.48
N ASP A 417 5.73 11.57 -3.54
CA ASP A 417 5.31 10.92 -4.78
C ASP A 417 5.40 9.39 -4.64
N ALA A 418 4.40 8.82 -3.96
CA ALA A 418 4.25 7.38 -3.81
C ALA A 418 4.12 6.66 -5.16
N ASN A 419 3.54 7.32 -6.17
CA ASN A 419 3.41 6.77 -7.52
C ASN A 419 4.77 6.53 -8.19
N ALA A 420 5.65 7.54 -8.18
CA ALA A 420 7.01 7.38 -8.66
C ALA A 420 7.77 6.35 -7.82
N TYR A 421 7.70 6.46 -6.49
CA TYR A 421 8.41 5.58 -5.56
C TYR A 421 8.12 4.10 -5.81
N PHE A 422 6.84 3.69 -5.79
CA PHE A 422 6.50 2.28 -5.98
C PHE A 422 6.77 1.76 -7.40
N ARG A 423 6.65 2.62 -8.44
CA ARG A 423 7.07 2.24 -9.80
C ARG A 423 8.57 1.99 -9.89
N THR A 424 9.40 2.82 -9.24
CA THR A 424 10.84 2.60 -9.19
C THR A 424 11.18 1.28 -8.51
N ILE A 425 10.53 0.95 -7.38
CA ILE A 425 10.78 -0.33 -6.70
C ILE A 425 10.33 -1.52 -7.55
N ALA A 426 9.17 -1.42 -8.21
CA ALA A 426 8.68 -2.48 -9.09
C ALA A 426 9.64 -2.76 -10.25
N SER A 427 10.24 -1.73 -10.85
CA SER A 427 11.14 -1.88 -11.98
C SER A 427 12.56 -2.29 -11.59
N ASN A 428 13.10 -1.75 -10.49
CA ASN A 428 14.55 -1.82 -10.20
C ASN A 428 14.88 -2.52 -8.87
N GLY A 429 13.88 -2.82 -8.04
CA GLY A 429 14.10 -3.13 -6.64
C GLY A 429 14.60 -1.91 -5.84
N TYR A 430 14.90 -2.14 -4.56
CA TYR A 430 15.35 -1.12 -3.63
C TYR A 430 16.22 -1.75 -2.54
N ALA A 431 17.51 -1.46 -2.60
CA ALA A 431 18.47 -1.94 -1.61
C ALA A 431 18.51 -1.01 -0.39
N THR A 432 18.37 -1.59 0.81
CA THR A 432 18.56 -0.89 2.09
C THR A 432 19.45 -1.70 3.00
N ASN A 433 20.55 -1.11 3.46
CA ASN A 433 21.52 -1.76 4.37
C ASN A 433 21.90 -3.17 3.89
N GLY A 434 22.25 -3.30 2.61
CA GLY A 434 22.68 -4.55 2.00
C GLY A 434 21.57 -5.56 1.66
N VAL A 435 20.30 -5.28 1.97
CA VAL A 435 19.17 -6.17 1.65
C VAL A 435 18.34 -5.58 0.53
N ASN A 436 18.07 -6.38 -0.50
CA ASN A 436 17.21 -5.98 -1.62
C ASN A 436 15.73 -6.18 -1.28
N ASN A 437 14.91 -5.21 -1.67
CA ASN A 437 13.46 -5.25 -1.58
C ASN A 437 12.89 -5.06 -2.99
N SER A 438 11.83 -5.79 -3.34
CA SER A 438 11.18 -5.69 -4.65
C SER A 438 9.67 -5.83 -4.51
N ALA A 439 8.95 -5.60 -5.61
CA ALA A 439 7.51 -5.82 -5.67
C ALA A 439 7.11 -7.31 -5.85
N ASN A 440 8.06 -8.25 -5.77
CA ASN A 440 7.76 -9.67 -5.92
C ASN A 440 6.86 -10.15 -4.77
N PHE A 441 5.80 -10.89 -5.11
CA PHE A 441 4.92 -11.47 -4.10
C PHE A 441 5.69 -12.46 -3.22
N ILE A 442 5.55 -12.31 -1.90
CA ILE A 442 6.19 -13.11 -0.84
C ILE A 442 7.70 -12.93 -0.72
N SER A 443 8.46 -13.05 -1.81
CA SER A 443 9.93 -13.02 -1.80
C SER A 443 10.53 -11.61 -1.91
N GLY A 444 9.73 -10.60 -2.28
CA GLY A 444 10.19 -9.22 -2.47
C GLY A 444 10.31 -8.42 -1.17
N ASN A 445 9.88 -8.95 -0.04
CA ASN A 445 9.85 -8.31 1.28
C ASN A 445 8.94 -7.08 1.42
N LEU A 446 8.53 -6.42 0.34
CA LEU A 446 7.80 -5.15 0.36
C LEU A 446 6.30 -5.32 0.62
N PHE A 447 5.65 -6.22 -0.11
CA PHE A 447 4.20 -6.42 -0.05
C PHE A 447 3.82 -7.65 0.79
N SER A 448 2.73 -7.51 1.53
CA SER A 448 2.13 -8.52 2.39
C SER A 448 1.32 -9.54 1.58
N LEU A 449 0.71 -10.52 2.27
CA LEU A 449 0.06 -11.68 1.64
C LEU A 449 -1.22 -11.36 0.86
N ASP A 450 -1.75 -10.15 0.96
CA ASP A 450 -2.86 -9.69 0.11
C ASP A 450 -2.39 -9.15 -1.26
N GLY A 451 -1.08 -8.98 -1.45
CA GLY A 451 -0.51 -8.44 -2.68
C GLY A 451 -0.82 -6.95 -2.93
N VAL A 452 -1.34 -6.24 -1.93
CA VAL A 452 -1.77 -4.84 -2.00
C VAL A 452 -1.05 -3.98 -0.97
N HIS A 453 -1.06 -4.39 0.30
CA HIS A 453 -0.54 -3.60 1.40
C HIS A 453 0.92 -3.95 1.71
N PRO A 454 1.73 -3.00 2.21
CA PRO A 454 3.08 -3.27 2.63
C PRO A 454 3.18 -4.24 3.82
N THR A 455 4.30 -4.95 3.92
CA THR A 455 4.72 -5.61 5.17
C THR A 455 5.17 -4.58 6.21
N PRO A 456 5.43 -4.96 7.49
CA PRO A 456 6.13 -4.08 8.44
C PRO A 456 7.40 -3.45 7.87
N ARG A 457 8.21 -4.22 7.14
CA ARG A 457 9.37 -3.71 6.42
C ARG A 457 9.00 -2.70 5.34
N GLY A 458 7.99 -3.00 4.54
CA GLY A 458 7.52 -2.07 3.53
C GLY A 458 7.03 -0.74 4.11
N TYR A 459 6.36 -0.77 5.26
CA TYR A 459 5.99 0.45 5.98
C TYR A 459 7.19 1.23 6.52
N ALA A 460 8.24 0.56 6.98
CA ALA A 460 9.50 1.22 7.38
C ALA A 460 10.17 1.93 6.19
N LEU A 461 10.18 1.30 5.01
CA LEU A 461 10.70 1.91 3.78
C LEU A 461 9.89 3.14 3.36
N VAL A 462 8.56 3.06 3.42
CA VAL A 462 7.67 4.20 3.19
C VAL A 462 7.91 5.32 4.20
N ALA A 463 8.04 5.00 5.48
CA ALA A 463 8.33 5.99 6.53
C ALA A 463 9.66 6.70 6.25
N ASN A 464 10.70 5.98 5.85
CA ASN A 464 11.99 6.56 5.47
C ASN A 464 11.88 7.51 4.26
N GLU A 465 11.06 7.17 3.26
CA GLU A 465 10.86 8.05 2.11
C GLU A 465 10.07 9.32 2.46
N ILE A 466 9.09 9.20 3.36
CA ILE A 466 8.39 10.36 3.92
C ILE A 466 9.37 11.22 4.74
N ILE A 467 10.25 10.62 5.54
CA ILE A 467 11.30 11.33 6.29
C ILE A 467 12.21 12.12 5.34
N LYS A 468 12.66 11.54 4.21
CA LYS A 468 13.44 12.28 3.19
C LYS A 468 12.67 13.49 2.68
N THR A 469 11.38 13.30 2.39
CA THR A 469 10.50 14.37 1.91
C THR A 469 10.37 15.50 2.94
N ILE A 470 10.22 15.17 4.22
CA ILE A 470 10.15 16.12 5.33
C ILE A 470 11.47 16.88 5.48
N ASN A 471 12.59 16.16 5.51
CA ASN A 471 13.93 16.75 5.63
C ASN A 471 14.20 17.73 4.50
N ALA A 472 13.91 17.34 3.25
CA ALA A 472 14.08 18.20 2.08
C ALA A 472 13.18 19.45 2.11
N LYS A 473 11.90 19.31 2.51
CA LYS A 473 10.95 20.43 2.48
C LYS A 473 11.15 21.42 3.61
N TYR A 474 11.45 20.93 4.81
CA TYR A 474 11.41 21.73 6.04
C TYR A 474 12.79 22.01 6.63
N GLY A 475 13.86 21.55 6.00
CA GLY A 475 15.23 21.69 6.51
C GLY A 475 15.46 20.88 7.79
N ALA A 476 14.70 19.79 7.97
CA ALA A 476 14.84 18.89 9.11
C ALA A 476 15.97 17.88 8.86
N THR A 477 16.47 17.27 9.94
CA THR A 477 17.48 16.20 9.92
C THR A 477 16.97 14.99 10.69
N LEU A 478 15.71 14.60 10.44
CA LEU A 478 15.11 13.43 11.07
C LEU A 478 15.89 12.16 10.66
N PRO A 479 16.25 11.30 11.64
CA PRO A 479 16.86 10.02 11.34
C PRO A 479 15.86 9.07 10.68
N GLN A 480 16.40 8.19 9.85
CA GLN A 480 15.67 7.06 9.26
C GLN A 480 15.80 5.83 10.14
N VAL A 481 14.83 4.92 10.04
CA VAL A 481 14.94 3.61 10.70
C VAL A 481 15.69 2.62 9.80
N ASN A 482 16.32 1.62 10.42
CA ASN A 482 16.81 0.47 9.69
C ASN A 482 15.64 -0.44 9.31
N ALA A 483 15.26 -0.44 8.03
CA ALA A 483 14.16 -1.28 7.54
C ALA A 483 14.40 -2.79 7.75
N ASN A 484 15.65 -3.22 7.96
CA ASN A 484 15.96 -4.62 8.24
C ASN A 484 15.48 -5.10 9.61
N ASP A 485 15.24 -4.18 10.55
CA ASP A 485 14.72 -4.50 11.89
C ASP A 485 13.23 -4.86 11.86
N TYR A 486 12.58 -4.64 10.71
CA TYR A 486 11.18 -4.94 10.46
C TYR A 486 11.08 -6.18 9.58
N ARG A 487 10.13 -7.06 9.92
CA ARG A 487 9.92 -8.30 9.18
C ARG A 487 9.31 -8.06 7.80
N GLY A 488 9.69 -8.91 6.85
CA GLY A 488 8.93 -9.15 5.62
C GLY A 488 7.77 -10.12 5.85
N VAL A 489 7.46 -10.91 4.83
CA VAL A 489 6.53 -12.04 4.97
C VAL A 489 7.16 -13.11 5.86
N LEU A 490 6.40 -13.62 6.82
CA LEU A 490 6.83 -14.73 7.68
C LEU A 490 6.67 -16.05 6.93
N PHE A 491 7.75 -16.82 6.85
CA PHE A 491 7.74 -18.17 6.31
C PHE A 491 7.40 -19.17 7.43
N PRO A 492 6.69 -20.27 7.11
CA PRO A 492 6.30 -21.29 8.07
C PRO A 492 7.49 -22.08 8.63
#